data_AF-A0A2M7EJU5-F1
#
_entry.id   AF-A0A2M7EJU5-F1
#
_cell.length_a   1.000
_cell.length_b   1.000
_cell.length_c   1.000
_cell.angle_alpha   90.00
_cell.angle_beta   90.00
_cell.angle_gamma   90.00
#
_symmetry.space_group_name_H-M   'P 1'
#
loop_
_entity.id
_entity.type
_entity.pdbx_description
1 polymer ?
#
loop_
_entity_poly.entity_id
_entity_poly.type
_entity_poly.pdbx_seq_one_letter_code
_entity_poly.pdbx_strand_id
1 'polypeptide(L)' 'MNLIYSSITLNQGKVTFTYSRAFQILAKAVVATNSSKLEDLVKLPKSIFELPEKISPMLQSPHYLSSYTDVRRRRESNPR' A
#
# COMPACT_ATOMS: atom_id res chain seq x y z
N MET A 1 -17.90 26.95 11.84
CA MET A 1 -17.22 26.89 10.53
C MET A 1 -17.76 25.70 9.76
N ASN A 2 -18.31 25.89 8.56
CA ASN A 2 -18.69 24.77 7.68
C ASN A 2 -17.51 24.40 6.78
N LEU A 3 -16.92 23.24 7.03
CA LEU A 3 -15.71 22.80 6.32
C LEU A 3 -16.03 22.29 4.90
N ILE A 4 -17.15 21.58 4.74
CA ILE A 4 -17.46 20.78 3.53
C ILE A 4 -18.47 21.48 2.63
N TYR A 5 -19.59 21.97 3.17
CA TYR A 5 -20.69 22.55 2.39
C TYR A 5 -20.84 24.05 2.67
N SER A 6 -20.88 24.87 1.62
CA SER A 6 -21.25 26.29 1.72
C SER A 6 -22.75 26.48 1.91
N SER A 7 -23.58 25.64 1.27
CA SER A 7 -25.02 25.59 1.51
C SER A 7 -25.53 24.16 1.40
N ILE A 8 -26.54 23.83 2.21
CA ILE A 8 -27.29 22.58 2.12
C ILE A 8 -28.76 22.90 2.35
N THR A 9 -29.60 22.50 1.41
CA THR A 9 -31.05 22.76 1.47
C THR A 9 -31.78 21.48 1.10
N LEU A 10 -32.84 21.18 1.84
CA LEU A 10 -33.71 20.03 1.61
C LEU A 10 -35.09 20.55 1.18
N ASN A 11 -35.41 20.41 -0.11
CA ASN A 11 -36.69 20.84 -0.66
C ASN A 11 -37.43 19.62 -1.19
N GLN A 12 -38.63 19.35 -0.67
CA GLN A 12 -39.53 18.28 -1.14
C GLN A 12 -38.84 16.91 -1.25
N GLY A 13 -37.99 16.56 -0.28
CA GLY A 13 -37.24 15.30 -0.27
C GLY A 13 -35.98 15.27 -1.14
N LYS A 14 -35.68 16.35 -1.88
CA LYS A 14 -34.44 16.47 -2.65
C LYS A 14 -33.44 17.35 -1.92
N VAL A 15 -32.27 16.80 -1.64
CA VAL A 15 -31.14 17.54 -1.07
C VAL A 15 -30.37 18.21 -2.21
N THR A 16 -30.25 19.53 -2.13
CA THR A 16 -29.34 20.32 -2.97
C THR A 16 -28.27 20.92 -2.08
N PHE A 17 -27.01 20.78 -2.47
CA PHE A 17 -25.88 21.31 -1.71
C PHE A 17 -24.85 21.95 -2.62
N THR A 18 -24.11 22.90 -2.06
CA THR A 18 -22.94 23.51 -2.69
C THR A 18 -21.72 23.25 -1.81
N TYR A 19 -20.64 22.78 -2.41
CA TYR A 19 -19.38 22.54 -1.70
C TYR A 19 -18.67 23.86 -1.42
N SER A 20 -18.01 23.94 -0.26
CA SER A 20 -17.14 25.06 0.09
C SER A 20 -15.97 25.17 -0.91
N ARG A 21 -15.45 26.39 -1.09
CA ARG A 21 -14.32 26.64 -2.01
C ARG A 21 -13.10 25.76 -1.70
N ALA A 22 -12.78 25.59 -0.42
CA ALA A 22 -11.68 24.73 0.01
C ALA A 22 -11.91 23.28 -0.41
N PHE A 23 -13.12 22.76 -0.23
CA PHE A 23 -13.46 21.39 -0.58
C PHE A 23 -13.49 21.16 -2.10
N GLN A 24 -13.91 22.17 -2.87
CA GLN A 24 -13.83 22.11 -4.34
C GLN A 24 -12.38 22.03 -4.84
N ILE A 25 -11.45 22.74 -4.20
CA ILE A 25 -10.01 22.68 -4.54
C ILE A 25 -9.47 21.29 -4.24
N LEU A 26 -9.79 20.72 -3.08
CA LEU A 26 -9.39 19.35 -2.72
C LEU A 26 -9.96 18.31 -3.70
N ALA A 27 -11.23 18.43 -4.07
CA ALA A 27 -11.84 17.53 -5.06
C ALA A 27 -11.13 17.62 -6.42
N LYS A 28 -10.80 18.83 -6.88
CA LYS A 28 -10.03 19.02 -8.12
C LYS A 28 -8.62 18.44 -8.02
N ALA A 29 -7.96 18.61 -6.86
CA ALA A 29 -6.64 18.04 -6.62
C ALA A 29 -6.67 16.51 -6.69
N VAL A 30 -7.65 15.87 -6.03
CA VAL A 30 -7.83 14.40 -6.08
C VAL A 30 -8.07 13.91 -7.50
N VAL A 31 -8.92 14.58 -8.27
CA VAL A 31 -9.15 14.22 -9.68
C VAL A 31 -7.88 14.38 -10.51
N ALA A 32 -7.14 15.47 -10.32
CA ALA A 32 -5.88 15.71 -11.02
C ALA A 32 -4.81 14.67 -10.65
N THR A 33 -4.67 14.31 -9.38
CA THR A 33 -3.66 13.35 -8.91
C THR A 33 -4.04 11.90 -9.21
N ASN A 34 -5.33 11.56 -9.24
CA ASN A 34 -5.80 10.23 -9.64
C ASN A 34 -5.82 10.04 -11.16
N SER A 35 -5.55 11.08 -11.95
CA SER A 35 -5.44 10.96 -13.40
C SER A 35 -4.02 10.55 -13.81
N SER A 36 -3.91 9.36 -14.40
CA SER A 36 -2.83 8.86 -15.28
C SER A 36 -1.60 8.13 -14.70
N LYS A 37 -1.21 8.27 -13.43
CA LYS A 37 0.03 7.63 -12.92
C LYS A 37 -0.15 6.51 -11.88
N LEU A 38 -1.38 6.25 -11.45
CA LEU A 38 -1.66 5.08 -10.62
C LEU A 38 -1.93 3.91 -11.56
N GLU A 39 -0.97 2.98 -11.63
CA GLU A 39 -1.20 1.68 -12.26
C GLU A 39 -2.43 1.03 -11.60
N ASP A 40 -3.32 0.46 -12.41
CA ASP A 40 -4.43 -0.34 -11.91
C ASP A 40 -3.86 -1.42 -11.00
N LEU A 41 -4.08 -1.29 -9.69
CA LEU A 41 -3.67 -2.28 -8.69
C LEU A 41 -4.28 -3.67 -8.96
N VAL A 42 -5.32 -3.73 -9.79
CA VAL A 42 -5.97 -4.96 -10.28
C VAL A 42 -5.14 -5.65 -11.38
N LYS A 43 -4.35 -4.90 -12.16
CA LYS A 43 -3.48 -5.43 -13.22
C LYS A 43 -2.07 -5.78 -12.73
N LEU A 44 -1.69 -5.26 -11.56
CA LEU A 44 -0.42 -5.59 -10.93
C LEU A 44 -0.46 -7.05 -10.45
N PRO A 45 0.53 -7.89 -10.79
CA PRO A 45 0.62 -9.23 -10.25
C PRO A 45 0.66 -9.12 -8.72
N LYS A 46 -0.04 -10.02 -8.01
CA LYS A 46 0.08 -10.20 -6.56
C LYS A 46 1.43 -10.82 -6.21
N SER A 47 2.53 -10.22 -6.66
CA SER A 47 3.85 -10.58 -6.17
C SER A 47 4.00 -9.96 -4.79
N ILE A 48 4.01 -10.80 -3.76
CA ILE A 48 4.49 -10.40 -2.44
C ILE A 48 5.96 -10.02 -2.64
N PHE A 49 6.37 -8.88 -2.10
CA PHE A 49 7.78 -8.52 -2.09
C PHE A 49 8.53 -9.57 -1.26
N GLU A 50 9.20 -10.51 -1.94
CA GLU A 50 10.11 -11.44 -1.31
C GLU A 50 11.50 -10.82 -1.34
N LEU A 51 12.09 -10.62 -0.15
CA LEU A 51 13.47 -10.21 -0.05
C LEU A 51 14.32 -11.33 -0.67
N PRO A 52 15.15 -11.05 -1.70
CA PRO A 52 15.99 -12.10 -2.27
C PRO A 52 16.91 -12.61 -1.17
N GLU A 53 16.90 -13.93 -0.92
CA GLU A 53 17.84 -14.58 -0.02
C GLU A 53 19.26 -14.33 -0.55
N LYS A 54 19.90 -13.26 -0.09
CA LYS A 54 21.34 -13.08 -0.24
C LYS A 54 22.01 -14.05 0.71
N ILE A 55 22.18 -15.29 0.26
CA ILE A 55 23.13 -16.19 0.89
C ILE A 55 24.51 -15.60 0.62
N SER A 56 25.02 -14.81 1.55
CA SER A 56 26.39 -14.33 1.45
C SER A 56 27.31 -15.56 1.43
N PRO A 57 28.32 -15.62 0.54
CA PRO A 57 29.24 -16.75 0.48
C PRO A 57 30.01 -16.93 1.80
N MET A 58 30.10 -15.88 2.64
CA MET A 58 30.65 -15.97 3.99
C MET A 58 29.85 -16.91 4.92
N LEU A 59 28.54 -16.99 4.77
CA LEU A 59 27.68 -17.86 5.58
C LEU A 59 27.71 -19.33 5.14
N GLN A 60 28.36 -19.66 4.01
CA GLN A 60 28.55 -21.04 3.54
C GLN A 60 29.84 -21.68 4.08
N SER A 61 30.73 -20.89 4.70
CA SER A 61 31.93 -21.43 5.32
C SER A 61 31.60 -22.09 6.67
N PRO A 62 32.08 -23.31 6.94
CA PRO A 62 31.75 -24.07 8.15
C PRO A 62 32.15 -23.35 9.44
N HIS A 63 33.08 -22.40 9.37
CA HIS A 63 33.52 -21.61 10.52
C HIS A 63 32.49 -20.59 11.01
N TYR A 64 31.58 -20.14 10.14
CA TYR A 64 30.57 -19.13 10.49
C TYR A 64 29.19 -19.72 10.84
N LEU A 65 29.05 -21.06 10.79
CA LEU A 65 27.82 -21.80 11.09
C LEU A 65 27.50 -21.90 12.59
N SER A 66 28.47 -21.67 13.46
CA SER A 66 28.29 -21.69 14.92
C SER A 66 27.86 -20.33 15.48
N SER A 67 28.27 -19.24 14.83
CA SER A 67 28.06 -17.86 15.28
C SER A 67 26.72 -17.24 14.87
N TYR A 68 25.98 -17.87 13.96
CA TYR A 68 24.66 -17.42 13.50
C TYR A 68 23.65 -18.57 13.59
N THR A 69 23.11 -18.80 14.78
CA THR A 69 22.12 -19.87 15.04
C THR A 69 20.78 -19.64 14.35
N ASP A 70 20.40 -18.38 14.17
CA ASP A 70 19.07 -17.99 13.67
C ASP A 70 18.94 -18.07 12.14
N VAL A 71 20.06 -18.23 11.43
CA VAL A 71 20.12 -18.38 9.96
C VAL A 71 20.15 -19.86 9.55
N ARG A 72 20.14 -20.79 10.53
CA ARG A 72 20.10 -22.22 10.21
C ARG A 72 18.77 -22.53 9.54
N ARG A 73 18.84 -22.91 8.25
CA ARG A 73 17.71 -23.55 7.58
C ARG A 73 17.25 -24.70 8.46
N ARG A 74 16.02 -24.58 8.98
CA ARG A 74 15.33 -25.66 9.65
C ARG A 74 15.43 -26.85 8.69
N ARG A 75 16.11 -27.93 9.08
CA ARG A 75 16.09 -29.17 8.32
C ARG A 75 14.66 -29.67 8.40
N GLU A 76 13.81 -29.20 7.50
CA GLU A 76 12.51 -29.81 7.28
C GLU A 76 12.82 -31.21 6.76
N SER A 77 12.77 -32.15 7.70
CA SER A 77 12.82 -33.58 7.46
C SER A 77 11.60 -33.93 6.62
N ASN A 78 11.77 -34.04 5.31
CA ASN A 78 10.74 -34.64 4.48
C ASN A 78 10.84 -36.16 4.65
N PRO A 79 9.82 -36.86 5.20
CA PRO A 79 9.80 -38.31 5.17
C PRO A 79 9.62 -38.78 3.71
N ARG A 80 10.33 -39.86 3.36
CA ARG A 80 10.17 -40.54 2.07
C ARG A 80 8.84 -41.26 1.98
#